data_AF-A0A4Y4M6Q9-F1
#
_entry.id   AF-A0A4Y4M6Q9-F1
#
_cell.length_a   1.000
_cell.length_b   1.000
_cell.length_c   1.000
_cell.angle_alpha   90.00
_cell.angle_beta   90.00
_cell.angle_gamma   90.00
#
_symmetry.space_group_name_H-M   'P 1'
#
loop_
_entity.id
_entity.type
_entity.pdbx_description
1 polymer ?
#
loop_
_entity_poly.entity_id
_entity_poly.type
_entity_poly.pdbx_seq_one_letter_code
_entity_poly.pdbx_strand_id
1 'polypeptide(L)'
;MKHTKEQIEEIAKEVLDKTNFIYDTKEKMIVRENEDFYLDGEKINSWNVSVFFGEEDWGKNQLAGLIINDDTGHPIYLQHSFNSFIYYRTNENGEISTEVRQGSK
;
A
#
# COMPACT_ATOMS: atom_id res chain seq x y z
N MET A 1 -13.68 9.64 -5.98
CA MET A 1 -12.40 9.05 -6.35
C MET A 1 -11.98 9.55 -7.74
N LYS A 2 -10.71 9.88 -7.94
CA LYS A 2 -10.10 10.38 -9.19
C LYS A 2 -9.43 9.26 -9.99
N HIS A 3 -8.91 8.23 -9.33
CA HIS A 3 -8.34 7.06 -9.99
C HIS A 3 -9.36 5.92 -10.07
N THR A 4 -9.21 5.04 -11.06
CA THR A 4 -9.94 3.77 -11.12
C THR A 4 -9.20 2.68 -10.34
N LYS A 5 -9.88 1.55 -10.08
CA LYS A 5 -9.26 0.40 -9.42
C LYS A 5 -8.07 -0.14 -10.20
N GLU A 6 -8.18 -0.19 -11.52
CA GLU A 6 -7.13 -0.67 -12.43
C GLU A 6 -5.91 0.24 -12.38
N GLN A 7 -6.10 1.56 -12.37
CA GLN A 7 -5.01 2.52 -12.23
C GLN A 7 -4.30 2.39 -10.88
N ILE A 8 -5.07 2.19 -9.81
CA ILE A 8 -4.51 1.97 -8.46
C ILE A 8 -3.75 0.64 -8.37
N GLU A 9 -4.22 -0.40 -9.07
CA GLU A 9 -3.51 -1.67 -9.16
C GLU A 9 -2.16 -1.52 -9.87
N GLU A 10 -2.10 -0.76 -10.96
CA GLU A 10 -0.84 -0.46 -11.67
C GLU A 10 0.14 0.32 -10.79
N ILE A 11 -0.33 1.40 -10.13
CA ILE A 11 0.47 2.18 -9.18
C ILE A 11 1.01 1.28 -8.06
N ALA A 12 0.15 0.40 -7.51
CA ALA A 12 0.56 -0.50 -6.45
C ALA A 12 1.67 -1.45 -6.90
N LYS A 13 1.57 -2.03 -8.11
CA LYS A 13 2.64 -2.88 -8.68
C LYS A 13 3.95 -2.12 -8.80
N GLU A 14 3.92 -0.89 -9.33
CA GLU A 14 5.14 -0.07 -9.45
C GLU A 14 5.77 0.26 -8.10
N VAL A 15 4.96 0.55 -7.07
CA VAL A 15 5.44 0.80 -5.71
C VAL A 15 6.09 -0.47 -5.15
N LEU A 16 5.42 -1.62 -5.28
CA LEU A 16 5.93 -2.89 -4.77
C LEU A 16 7.22 -3.32 -5.48
N ASP A 17 7.34 -3.11 -6.80
CA ASP A 17 8.55 -3.39 -7.58
C ASP A 17 9.75 -2.52 -7.16
N LYS A 18 9.50 -1.29 -6.72
CA LYS A 18 10.54 -0.38 -6.20
C LYS A 18 10.95 -0.72 -4.77
N THR A 19 10.08 -1.41 -4.03
CA THR A 19 10.48 -1.99 -2.76
C THR A 19 11.18 -3.33 -3.02
N ASN A 20 12.17 -3.71 -2.22
CA ASN A 20 12.77 -5.05 -2.31
C ASN A 20 11.81 -6.15 -1.78
N PHE A 21 10.51 -5.99 -2.03
CA PHE A 21 9.43 -6.83 -1.56
C PHE A 21 9.14 -7.89 -2.61
N ILE A 22 9.39 -9.15 -2.25
CA ILE A 22 9.11 -10.29 -3.11
C ILE A 22 7.68 -10.75 -2.82
N TYR A 23 6.81 -10.63 -3.81
CA TYR A 23 5.45 -11.19 -3.78
C TYR A 23 5.18 -12.00 -5.05
N ASP A 24 4.23 -12.92 -4.97
CA ASP A 24 3.79 -13.63 -6.17
C ASP A 24 2.92 -12.68 -7.00
N THR A 25 3.43 -12.29 -8.18
CA THR A 25 2.73 -11.41 -9.12
C THR A 25 1.51 -12.07 -9.76
N LYS A 26 1.34 -13.38 -9.60
CA LYS A 26 0.14 -14.13 -10.00
C LYS A 26 -0.95 -14.10 -8.93
N GLU A 27 -0.63 -13.75 -7.69
CA GLU A 27 -1.59 -13.69 -6.60
C GLU A 27 -2.51 -12.48 -6.69
N LYS A 28 -3.72 -12.65 -6.14
CA LYS A 28 -4.79 -11.67 -6.31
C LYS A 28 -4.57 -10.45 -5.41
N MET A 29 -4.38 -9.28 -6.02
CA MET A 29 -4.46 -7.99 -5.35
C MET A 29 -5.94 -7.62 -5.14
N ILE A 30 -6.29 -7.13 -3.95
CA ILE A 30 -7.63 -6.59 -3.67
C ILE A 30 -7.51 -5.08 -3.48
N VAL A 31 -8.15 -4.33 -4.38
CA VAL A 31 -8.20 -2.86 -4.37
C VAL A 31 -9.57 -2.39 -3.89
N ARG A 32 -9.61 -1.59 -2.83
CA ARG A 32 -10.84 -1.04 -2.22
C ARG A 32 -10.68 0.43 -1.91
N GLU A 33 -11.77 1.17 -2.04
CA GLU A 33 -11.83 2.54 -1.53
C GLU A 33 -11.76 2.51 0.00
N ASN A 34 -11.06 3.48 0.58
CA ASN A 34 -10.90 3.60 2.01
C ASN A 34 -11.80 4.74 2.50
N GLU A 35 -12.91 4.39 3.15
CA GLU A 35 -13.97 5.36 3.45
C GLU A 35 -13.59 6.33 4.58
N ASP A 36 -12.75 5.91 5.53
CA ASP A 36 -12.39 6.68 6.74
C ASP A 36 -10.90 6.58 7.07
N PHE A 37 -10.05 7.05 6.16
CA PHE A 37 -8.63 7.22 6.45
C PHE A 37 -8.31 8.67 6.84
N TYR A 38 -7.60 8.83 7.96
CA TYR A 38 -7.13 10.12 8.46
C TYR A 38 -5.61 10.10 8.59
N LEU A 39 -4.96 11.12 8.06
CA LEU A 39 -3.52 11.35 8.18
C LEU A 39 -3.31 12.73 8.82
N ASP A 40 -2.54 12.78 9.92
CA ASP A 40 -2.26 14.02 10.66
C ASP A 40 -3.51 14.84 11.06
N GLY A 41 -4.63 14.14 11.28
CA GLY A 41 -5.91 14.74 11.69
C GLY A 41 -6.81 15.16 10.52
N GLU A 42 -6.35 15.03 9.28
CA GLU A 42 -7.13 15.36 8.09
C GLU A 42 -7.63 14.10 7.39
N LYS A 43 -8.89 14.13 6.93
CA LYS A 43 -9.47 13.02 6.15
C LYS A 43 -8.89 13.05 4.74
N ILE A 44 -8.36 11.92 4.28
CA ILE A 44 -7.78 11.79 2.93
C ILE A 44 -8.56 10.75 2.13
N ASN A 45 -8.93 11.10 0.90
CA ASN A 45 -9.44 10.12 -0.06
C ASN A 45 -8.32 9.16 -0.42
N SER A 46 -8.48 7.89 -0.10
CA SER A 46 -7.42 6.91 -0.29
C SER A 46 -7.97 5.55 -0.70
N TRP A 47 -7.08 4.74 -1.25
CA TRP A 47 -7.31 3.36 -1.61
C TRP A 47 -6.54 2.45 -0.67
N ASN A 48 -7.18 1.34 -0.28
CA ASN A 48 -6.53 0.23 0.40
C ASN A 48 -6.28 -0.88 -0.62
N VAL A 49 -5.00 -1.26 -0.74
CA VAL A 49 -4.53 -2.34 -1.59
C VAL A 49 -3.99 -3.45 -0.71
N SER A 50 -4.66 -4.60 -0.73
CA SER A 50 -4.25 -5.79 0.02
C SER A 50 -3.61 -6.80 -0.93
N VAL A 51 -2.39 -7.22 -0.60
CA VAL A 51 -1.64 -8.27 -1.30
C VAL A 51 -1.67 -9.53 -0.46
N PHE A 52 -2.03 -10.66 -1.05
CA PHE A 52 -2.15 -11.95 -0.37
C PHE A 52 -1.08 -12.92 -0.86
N PHE A 53 -0.74 -13.89 -0.01
CA PHE A 53 0.12 -15.03 -0.35
C PHE A 53 -0.47 -16.32 0.22
N GLY A 54 -0.08 -17.44 -0.38
CA GLY A 54 -0.51 -18.78 0.01
C GLY A 54 -1.58 -19.34 -0.91
N GLU A 55 -1.50 -20.64 -1.17
CA GLU A 55 -2.47 -21.37 -1.96
C GLU A 55 -3.84 -21.40 -1.27
N GLU A 56 -4.91 -21.43 -2.05
CA GLU A 56 -6.29 -21.43 -1.56
C GLU A 56 -6.57 -22.56 -0.55
N ASP A 57 -5.89 -23.70 -0.70
CA ASP A 57 -6.02 -24.89 0.15
C ASP A 57 -5.43 -24.71 1.57
N TRP A 58 -4.51 -23.76 1.76
CA TRP A 58 -3.82 -23.52 3.03
C TRP A 58 -4.26 -22.23 3.73
N GLY A 59 -5.19 -21.50 3.11
CA GLY A 59 -5.66 -20.20 3.56
C GLY A 59 -4.81 -19.05 3.03
N LYS A 60 -5.47 -18.04 2.45
CA LYS A 60 -4.82 -16.81 1.99
C LYS A 60 -4.45 -15.94 3.17
N ASN A 61 -3.16 -15.72 3.37
CA ASN A 61 -2.66 -14.80 4.38
C ASN A 61 -2.38 -13.45 3.70
N GLN A 62 -2.72 -12.34 4.37
CA GLN A 62 -2.33 -11.03 3.87
C GLN A 62 -0.82 -10.89 4.01
N LEU A 63 -0.14 -10.66 2.88
CA LEU A 63 1.30 -10.41 2.84
C LEU A 63 1.59 -8.93 3.14
N ALA A 64 0.81 -8.05 2.53
CA ALA A 64 0.99 -6.61 2.68
C ALA A 64 -0.31 -5.82 2.55
N GLY A 65 -0.31 -4.62 3.13
CA GLY A 65 -1.34 -3.61 2.95
C GLY A 65 -0.70 -2.30 2.52
N LEU A 66 -1.12 -1.75 1.38
CA LEU A 66 -0.65 -0.49 0.83
C LEU A 66 -1.80 0.52 0.82
N ILE A 67 -1.55 1.72 1.30
CA ILE A 67 -2.48 2.85 1.24
C ILE A 67 -1.97 3.84 0.20
N ILE A 68 -2.83 4.22 -0.74
CA ILE A 68 -2.51 5.15 -1.84
C ILE A 68 -3.46 6.35 -1.75
N ASN A 69 -2.92 7.56 -1.85
CA ASN A 69 -3.70 8.79 -1.94
C ASN A 69 -4.40 8.85 -3.30
N ASP A 70 -5.73 8.95 -3.31
CA ASP A 70 -6.52 9.00 -4.54
C ASP A 70 -6.35 10.33 -5.29
N ASP A 71 -6.00 11.42 -4.62
CA ASP A 71 -5.83 12.72 -5.27
C ASP A 71 -4.54 12.80 -6.09
N THR A 72 -3.49 12.09 -5.67
CA THR A 72 -2.15 12.19 -6.27
C THR A 72 -1.61 10.87 -6.83
N GLY A 73 -2.23 9.74 -6.50
CA GLY A 73 -1.67 8.41 -6.79
C GLY A 73 -0.44 8.07 -5.95
N HIS A 74 -0.07 8.89 -4.97
CA HIS A 74 1.13 8.64 -4.17
C HIS A 74 0.89 7.58 -3.09
N PRO A 75 1.83 6.65 -2.87
CA PRO A 75 1.76 5.77 -1.71
C PRO A 75 1.90 6.60 -0.43
N ILE A 76 1.12 6.26 0.58
CA ILE A 76 1.17 6.84 1.93
C ILE A 76 1.89 5.87 2.87
N TYR A 77 1.55 4.59 2.78
CA TYR A 77 1.95 3.60 3.77
C TYR A 77 1.93 2.20 3.20
N LEU A 78 2.98 1.43 3.43
CA LEU A 78 3.06 -0.01 3.14
C LEU A 78 3.36 -0.78 4.42
N GLN A 79 2.45 -1.67 4.80
CA GLN A 79 2.60 -2.62 5.89
C GLN A 79 2.97 -3.99 5.37
N HIS A 80 4.02 -4.58 5.92
CA HIS A 80 4.39 -5.96 5.72
C HIS A 80 3.86 -6.82 6.89
N SER A 81 3.35 -8.01 6.59
CA SER A 81 2.85 -8.95 7.59
C SER A 81 3.91 -9.46 8.59
N PHE A 82 5.19 -9.28 8.26
CA PHE A 82 6.33 -9.59 9.14
C PHE A 82 6.81 -8.38 9.96
N ASN A 83 5.89 -7.52 10.41
CA ASN A 83 6.16 -6.35 11.26
C ASN A 83 7.17 -5.34 10.67
N SER A 84 7.16 -5.13 9.35
CA SER A 84 7.94 -4.05 8.73
C SER A 84 6.99 -3.01 8.14
N PHE A 85 7.25 -1.75 8.43
CA PHE A 85 6.43 -0.63 8.00
C PHE A 85 7.29 0.29 7.13
N ILE A 86 6.80 0.63 5.94
CA ILE A 86 7.42 1.63 5.07
C ILE A 86 6.44 2.79 4.97
N TYR A 87 6.83 3.93 5.53
CA TYR A 87 6.07 5.17 5.44
C TYR A 87 6.61 6.00 4.29
N TYR A 88 5.71 6.47 3.44
CA TYR A 88 6.03 7.35 2.33
C TYR A 88 5.55 8.74 2.73
N ARG A 89 6.49 9.68 2.87
CA ARG A 89 6.18 11.07 3.18
C ARG A 89 6.57 11.93 1.99
N THR A 90 5.60 12.67 1.49
CA THR A 90 5.86 13.75 0.53
C THR A 90 6.27 14.98 1.34
N ASN A 91 7.45 15.52 1.08
CA ASN A 91 7.90 16.77 1.71
C ASN A 91 7.33 18.00 0.96
N GLU A 92 7.52 19.20 1.50
CA GLU A 92 6.91 20.45 0.98
C GLU A 92 7.31 20.76 -0.48
N ASN A 93 8.45 20.24 -0.92
CA ASN A 93 8.98 20.35 -2.27
C ASN A 93 8.52 19.22 -3.23
N GLY A 94 7.67 18.30 -2.76
CA GLY A 94 7.10 17.22 -3.56
C GLY A 94 7.99 16.00 -3.75
N GLU A 95 9.17 15.96 -3.11
CA GLU A 95 10.02 14.77 -3.09
C GLU A 95 9.46 13.71 -2.13
N ILE A 96 9.74 12.45 -2.45
CA ILE A 96 9.30 11.31 -1.65
C ILE A 96 10.46 10.90 -0.74
N SER A 97 10.21 10.95 0.56
CA SER A 97 11.07 10.33 1.56
C SER A 97 10.46 9.01 2.03
N THR A 98 11.30 7.99 2.16
CA THR A 98 10.92 6.68 2.68
C THR A 98 11.49 6.51 4.08
N GLU A 99 10.60 6.26 5.05
CA GLU A 99 10.98 5.92 6.41
C GLU A 99 10.61 4.46 6.68
N VAL A 100 11.60 3.62 6.93
CA VAL A 100 11.39 2.21 7.28
C VAL A 100 11.42 2.07 8.79
N ARG A 101 10.33 1.59 9.38
CA ARG A 101 10.25 1.24 10.81
C ARG A 101 10.00 -0.25 10.94
N GLN A 102 10.82 -0.93 11.74
CA GLN A 102 10.56 -2.30 12.15
C GLN A 102 9.70 -2.26 13.41
N GLY A 103 8.56 -2.96 13.40
CA GLY A 103 7.75 -3.19 14.60
C GLY A 103 8.56 -3.98 15.63
N SER A 104 8.47 -3.59 16.90
CA SER A 104 9.07 -4.35 18.00
C SER A 104 8.51 -5.78 18.03
N LYS A 105 9.42 -6.75 18.23
CA LYS A 105 9.10 -8.17 18.44
C LYS A 105 8.17 -8.40 19.63
#